data_AF-F5BYS6-F1
#
_entry.id   AF-F5BYS6-F1
#
_cell.length_a   1.000
_cell.length_b   1.000
_cell.length_c   1.000
_cell.angle_alpha   90.00
_cell.angle_beta   90.00
_cell.angle_gamma   90.00
#
_symmetry.space_group_name_H-M   'P 1'
#
loop_
_entity.id
_entity.type
_entity.pdbx_description
1 polymer ?
#
loop_
_entity_poly.entity_id
_entity_poly.type
_entity_poly.pdbx_seq_one_letter_code
_entity_poly.pdbx_strand_id
1 'polypeptide(L)'
;GSVLFSAADDYYSKDSSFTAWHGQGAEALGLSGEVSSQRFKELLVGEIDPFTQMKRSSGDATKDERSSGDATKERLGYDLTFSAPKGVSMQALIHGDKAIIAAHEKAVAAAVQEAEKLAQARTTHAGKTITQNTGNLVVASFRHETSRALDPELHTHAFVMNMTQRGDGQWRALKNDELMRAKMHLGDVYKQELALELTKAGYELRYNNKNNTFDMAHFTDEQIRGFSRRSAQIEEGLAAMGLTRETADAQTKSRVSMATRDKKTDDYSREDIHKEWVNRANELGIDFNDLSWAGKGKDGPQTSMNTVPNFTSPEVKADRAIQFALKSLSERDASFDQSRLLAVANKKAIGQASKQDIEAAYYRAVA
;
A
#
# COMPACT_ATOMS: atom_id res chain seq x y z
N GLY A 1 2.28 2.07 9.52
CA GLY A 1 2.28 2.10 10.99
C GLY A 1 0.96 1.55 11.43
N SER A 2 0.89 0.83 12.55
CA SER A 2 -0.41 0.41 13.09
C SER A 2 -1.14 1.65 13.58
N VAL A 3 -2.21 2.05 12.89
CA VAL A 3 -3.16 3.01 13.44
C VAL A 3 -4.09 2.20 14.34
N LEU A 4 -4.07 2.50 15.63
CA LEU A 4 -4.97 1.92 16.63
C LEU A 4 -6.31 2.68 16.53
N PHE A 5 -7.41 1.96 16.31
CA PHE A 5 -8.75 2.54 16.18
C PHE A 5 -9.55 2.32 17.46
N SER A 6 -10.23 3.37 17.92
CA SER A 6 -11.39 3.23 18.80
C SER A 6 -12.64 3.10 17.92
N ALA A 7 -13.58 2.24 18.32
CA ALA A 7 -14.82 1.97 17.60
C ALA A 7 -15.78 3.19 17.47
N ALA A 8 -15.34 4.39 17.85
CA ALA A 8 -16.17 5.59 18.00
C ALA A 8 -16.00 6.64 16.89
N ASP A 9 -15.10 6.46 15.92
CA ASP A 9 -14.85 7.49 14.90
C ASP A 9 -15.39 7.11 13.51
N ASP A 10 -16.28 7.96 12.99
CA ASP A 10 -16.73 8.03 11.58
C ASP A 10 -15.61 8.52 10.62
N TYR A 11 -14.34 8.24 10.95
CA TYR A 11 -13.15 8.78 10.28
C TYR A 11 -13.10 8.44 8.78
N TYR A 12 -13.63 7.27 8.42
CA TYR A 12 -13.61 6.78 7.06
C TYR A 12 -14.82 7.21 6.22
N SER A 13 -15.99 7.37 6.83
CA SER A 13 -17.25 7.50 6.11
C SER A 13 -17.66 8.94 5.78
N LYS A 14 -17.26 9.93 6.59
CA LYS A 14 -17.76 11.30 6.42
C LYS A 14 -17.28 12.00 5.14
N ASP A 15 -16.10 11.63 4.63
CA ASP A 15 -15.49 12.28 3.46
C ASP A 15 -15.13 11.32 2.33
N SER A 16 -15.55 10.05 2.42
CA SER A 16 -15.24 9.10 1.36
C SER A 16 -16.18 9.26 0.17
N SER A 17 -15.60 9.43 -1.02
CA SER A 17 -16.36 9.54 -2.26
C SER A 17 -16.66 8.19 -2.91
N PHE A 18 -16.12 7.09 -2.37
CA PHE A 18 -16.36 5.72 -2.83
C PHE A 18 -15.95 4.72 -1.74
N THR A 19 -16.80 3.73 -1.49
CA THR A 19 -16.49 2.61 -0.59
C THR A 19 -16.73 1.27 -1.27
N ALA A 20 -15.92 0.26 -0.91
CA ALA A 20 -16.08 -1.09 -1.46
C ALA A 20 -15.61 -2.19 -0.49
N TRP A 21 -16.33 -3.31 -0.46
CA TRP A 21 -15.85 -4.55 0.13
C TRP A 21 -14.91 -5.30 -0.83
N HIS A 22 -13.85 -5.89 -0.28
CA HIS A 22 -12.89 -6.74 -0.98
C HIS A 22 -12.51 -7.98 -0.18
N GLY A 23 -12.06 -9.01 -0.89
CA GLY A 23 -11.49 -10.23 -0.34
C GLY A 23 -12.49 -11.38 -0.30
N GLN A 24 -11.95 -12.59 -0.43
CA GLN A 24 -12.68 -13.86 -0.34
C GLN A 24 -13.38 -14.02 1.01
N GLY A 25 -12.85 -13.41 2.08
CA GLY A 25 -13.51 -13.41 3.38
C GLY A 25 -14.77 -12.53 3.38
N ALA A 26 -14.73 -11.38 2.69
CA ALA A 26 -15.92 -10.54 2.53
C ALA A 26 -16.99 -11.27 1.70
N GLU A 27 -16.58 -11.92 0.60
CA GLU A 27 -17.47 -12.75 -0.24
C GLU A 27 -18.11 -13.90 0.56
N ALA A 28 -17.35 -14.58 1.42
CA ALA A 28 -17.86 -15.63 2.31
C ALA A 28 -18.93 -15.13 3.30
N LEU A 29 -18.93 -13.83 3.61
CA LEU A 29 -19.95 -13.15 4.43
C LEU A 29 -21.09 -12.54 3.60
N GLY A 30 -21.10 -12.75 2.28
CA GLY A 30 -22.06 -12.13 1.36
C GLY A 30 -21.87 -10.62 1.19
N LEU A 31 -20.67 -10.09 1.52
CA LEU A 31 -20.35 -8.67 1.44
C LEU A 31 -19.74 -8.35 0.08
N SER A 32 -20.39 -7.47 -0.67
CA SER A 32 -19.91 -6.96 -1.95
C SER A 32 -20.43 -5.54 -2.18
N GLY A 33 -19.78 -4.80 -3.09
CA GLY A 33 -20.17 -3.42 -3.36
C GLY A 33 -19.92 -2.49 -2.16
N GLU A 34 -20.82 -1.53 -1.96
CA GLU A 34 -20.66 -0.44 -0.99
C GLU A 34 -20.59 -0.93 0.47
N VAL A 35 -19.79 -0.22 1.27
CA VAL A 35 -19.61 -0.51 2.70
C VAL A 35 -20.70 0.17 3.52
N SER A 36 -21.65 -0.61 4.03
CA SER A 36 -22.58 -0.14 5.05
C SER A 36 -21.85 0.20 6.35
N SER A 37 -22.02 1.43 6.85
CA SER A 37 -21.45 1.90 8.12
C SER A 37 -21.88 1.03 9.30
N GLN A 38 -23.14 0.58 9.32
CA GLN A 38 -23.64 -0.33 10.34
C GLN A 38 -22.89 -1.67 10.28
N ARG A 39 -22.84 -2.29 9.10
CA ARG A 39 -22.21 -3.60 8.93
C ARG A 39 -20.71 -3.56 9.22
N PHE A 40 -20.04 -2.47 8.84
CA PHE A 40 -18.65 -2.22 9.20
C PHE A 40 -18.46 -2.21 10.72
N LYS A 41 -19.31 -1.48 11.47
CA LYS A 41 -19.25 -1.39 12.95
C LYS A 41 -19.51 -2.74 13.64
N GLU A 42 -20.49 -3.52 13.16
CA GLU A 42 -20.76 -4.88 13.66
C GLU A 42 -19.51 -5.79 13.52
N LEU A 43 -18.86 -5.78 12.36
CA LEU A 43 -17.66 -6.59 12.12
C LEU A 43 -16.46 -6.14 12.96
N LEU A 44 -16.32 -4.83 13.23
CA LEU A 44 -15.27 -4.32 14.11
C LEU A 44 -15.38 -4.94 15.50
N VAL A 45 -16.58 -5.01 16.08
CA VAL A 45 -16.82 -5.62 17.41
C VAL A 45 -16.88 -7.14 17.38
N GLY A 46 -16.80 -7.75 16.19
CA GLY A 46 -16.73 -9.20 16.01
C GLY A 46 -18.08 -9.90 15.79
N GLU A 47 -19.15 -9.14 15.51
CA GLU A 47 -20.46 -9.69 15.15
C GLU A 47 -20.44 -10.17 13.69
N ILE A 48 -20.20 -11.48 13.51
CA ILE A 48 -20.08 -12.08 12.18
C ILE A 48 -21.46 -12.33 11.58
N ASP A 49 -22.39 -12.88 12.34
CA ASP A 49 -23.78 -13.12 11.97
C ASP A 49 -24.62 -13.23 13.26
N PRO A 50 -25.97 -13.35 13.20
CA PRO A 50 -26.82 -13.39 14.40
C PRO A 50 -26.50 -14.50 15.41
N PHE A 51 -25.74 -15.53 15.00
CA PHE A 51 -25.40 -16.69 15.80
C PHE A 51 -23.89 -16.80 16.10
N THR A 52 -23.05 -16.03 15.38
CA THR A 52 -21.59 -16.11 15.46
C THR A 52 -20.98 -14.82 15.97
N GLN A 53 -20.54 -14.83 17.23
CA GLN A 53 -19.70 -13.78 17.81
C GLN A 53 -18.23 -14.22 17.86
N MET A 54 -17.36 -13.46 17.22
CA MET A 54 -15.92 -13.64 17.42
C MET A 54 -15.54 -13.12 18.81
N LYS A 55 -14.95 -14.00 19.63
CA LYS A 55 -14.32 -13.57 20.88
C LYS A 55 -13.15 -12.67 20.54
N ARG A 56 -13.31 -11.39 20.84
CA ARG A 56 -12.21 -10.44 20.90
C ARG A 56 -11.48 -10.64 22.22
N SER A 57 -10.17 -10.39 22.24
CA SER A 57 -9.44 -10.27 23.51
C SER A 57 -9.95 -9.01 24.20
N SER A 58 -11.10 -9.10 24.86
CA SER A 58 -11.40 -8.21 25.96
C SER A 58 -10.21 -8.31 26.88
N GLY A 59 -9.53 -7.19 27.13
CA GLY A 59 -8.62 -7.07 28.25
C GLY A 59 -9.43 -7.33 29.50
N ASP A 60 -9.61 -8.61 29.85
CA ASP A 60 -10.17 -8.99 31.12
C ASP A 60 -9.12 -8.56 32.15
N ALA A 61 -9.49 -7.58 32.96
CA ALA A 61 -8.71 -7.05 34.05
C ALA A 61 -8.59 -8.07 35.20
N THR A 62 -8.66 -9.36 34.92
CA THR A 62 -8.30 -10.43 35.84
C THR A 62 -6.78 -10.58 35.81
N LYS A 63 -6.17 -9.75 36.68
CA LYS A 63 -4.77 -9.77 37.13
C LYS A 63 -4.10 -11.13 36.98
N ASP A 64 -3.30 -11.28 35.93
CA ASP A 64 -2.15 -12.18 35.96
C ASP A 64 -0.92 -11.29 36.20
N GLU A 65 -0.55 -11.13 37.49
CA GLU A 65 0.47 -10.21 38.00
C GLU A 65 1.91 -10.49 37.50
N ARG A 66 2.07 -11.32 36.47
CA ARG A 66 3.36 -11.67 35.85
C ARG A 66 3.60 -11.02 34.49
N SER A 67 2.65 -10.23 33.99
CA SER A 67 2.82 -9.46 32.74
C SER A 67 2.87 -7.96 33.02
N SER A 68 4.01 -7.50 33.53
CA SER A 68 4.33 -6.07 33.61
C SER A 68 4.57 -5.52 32.19
N GLY A 69 3.51 -5.02 31.55
CA GLY A 69 3.62 -4.26 30.31
C GLY A 69 2.28 -4.09 29.59
N ASP A 70 1.72 -2.88 29.69
CA ASP A 70 0.61 -2.29 28.91
C ASP A 70 -0.60 -3.20 28.65
N ALA A 71 -1.74 -2.91 29.29
CA ALA A 71 -3.01 -3.58 29.04
C ALA A 71 -3.23 -3.72 27.52
N THR A 72 -3.25 -4.97 27.02
CA THR A 72 -3.23 -5.25 25.58
C THR A 72 -4.49 -4.69 24.93
N LYS A 73 -4.40 -3.47 24.40
CA LYS A 73 -5.48 -2.81 23.69
C LYS A 73 -5.89 -3.69 22.50
N GLU A 74 -7.20 -3.93 22.41
CA GLU A 74 -7.78 -4.74 21.35
C GLU A 74 -7.44 -4.16 19.97
N ARG A 75 -7.00 -5.02 19.04
CA ARG A 75 -6.74 -4.65 17.66
C ARG A 75 -7.99 -4.94 16.81
N LEU A 76 -8.66 -3.91 16.34
CA LEU A 76 -9.86 -4.05 15.51
C LEU A 76 -9.54 -4.42 14.05
N GLY A 77 -8.38 -4.01 13.56
CA GLY A 77 -7.95 -4.25 12.18
C GLY A 77 -6.62 -3.59 11.85
N TYR A 78 -6.31 -3.56 10.57
CA TYR A 78 -5.07 -3.01 10.01
C TYR A 78 -5.40 -2.14 8.81
N ASP A 79 -4.93 -0.90 8.82
CA ASP A 79 -5.13 0.02 7.73
C ASP A 79 -3.96 -0.04 6.73
N LEU A 80 -4.28 -0.41 5.49
CA LEU A 80 -3.38 -0.33 4.36
C LEU A 80 -3.77 0.88 3.51
N THR A 81 -3.07 2.00 3.70
CA THR A 81 -3.30 3.21 2.93
C THR A 81 -2.48 3.20 1.64
N PHE A 82 -3.18 3.29 0.50
CA PHE A 82 -2.57 3.38 -0.83
C PHE A 82 -2.78 4.80 -1.38
N SER A 83 -1.69 5.56 -1.55
CA SER A 83 -1.74 6.91 -2.11
C SER A 83 -1.17 6.91 -3.53
N ALA A 84 -1.90 7.52 -4.47
CA ALA A 84 -1.41 7.74 -5.82
C ALA A 84 -0.28 8.80 -5.83
N PRO A 85 0.61 8.77 -6.85
CA PRO A 85 1.52 9.89 -7.10
C PRO A 85 0.79 11.23 -7.23
N LYS A 86 1.51 12.32 -7.04
CA LYS A 86 0.89 13.64 -6.94
C LYS A 86 0.33 14.10 -8.28
N GLY A 87 1.09 13.94 -9.38
CA GLY A 87 0.59 14.27 -10.71
C GLY A 87 -0.63 13.42 -11.10
N VAL A 88 -0.63 12.13 -10.74
CA VAL A 88 -1.80 11.26 -10.90
C VAL A 88 -3.03 11.81 -10.15
N SER A 89 -2.85 12.26 -8.90
CA SER A 89 -3.93 12.89 -8.12
C SER A 89 -4.42 14.19 -8.76
N MET A 90 -3.52 15.01 -9.29
CA MET A 90 -3.86 16.27 -9.96
C MET A 90 -4.68 16.02 -11.24
N GLN A 91 -4.24 15.10 -12.09
CA GLN A 91 -4.96 14.74 -13.32
C GLN A 91 -6.33 14.11 -13.00
N ALA A 92 -6.43 13.28 -11.97
CA ALA A 92 -7.71 12.67 -11.59
C ALA A 92 -8.70 13.69 -11.01
N LEU A 93 -8.24 14.58 -10.12
CA LEU A 93 -9.13 15.36 -9.26
C LEU A 93 -9.32 16.81 -9.71
N ILE A 94 -8.30 17.44 -10.30
CA ILE A 94 -8.41 18.81 -10.81
C ILE A 94 -9.04 18.78 -12.20
N HIS A 95 -8.46 17.99 -13.11
CA HIS A 95 -8.99 17.83 -14.47
C HIS A 95 -10.26 16.98 -14.52
N GLY A 96 -10.44 16.06 -13.57
CA GLY A 96 -11.66 15.25 -13.45
C GLY A 96 -11.64 13.95 -14.26
N ASP A 97 -10.45 13.39 -14.51
CA ASP A 97 -10.33 12.15 -15.29
C ASP A 97 -10.76 10.91 -14.48
N LYS A 98 -11.94 10.40 -14.81
CA LYS A 98 -12.54 9.22 -14.17
C LYS A 98 -11.82 7.91 -14.53
N ALA A 99 -11.10 7.82 -15.64
CA ALA A 99 -10.35 6.63 -16.00
C ALA A 99 -9.18 6.40 -15.03
N ILE A 100 -8.55 7.47 -14.54
CA ILE A 100 -7.52 7.39 -13.49
C ILE A 100 -8.09 6.90 -12.17
N ILE A 101 -9.29 7.37 -11.81
CA ILE A 101 -9.98 6.91 -10.59
C ILE A 101 -10.23 5.40 -10.67
N ALA A 102 -10.73 4.91 -11.81
CA ALA A 102 -10.92 3.48 -12.03
C ALA A 102 -9.58 2.69 -12.03
N ALA A 103 -8.51 3.26 -12.57
CA ALA A 103 -7.17 2.67 -12.52
C ALA A 103 -6.65 2.55 -11.07
N HIS A 104 -6.87 3.57 -10.24
CA HIS A 104 -6.55 3.54 -8.81
C HIS A 104 -7.31 2.44 -8.08
N GLU A 105 -8.62 2.30 -8.31
CA GLU A 105 -9.45 1.26 -7.68
C GLU A 105 -9.00 -0.15 -8.05
N LYS A 106 -8.66 -0.38 -9.32
CA LYS A 106 -8.08 -1.66 -9.78
C LYS A 106 -6.75 -1.96 -9.10
N ALA A 107 -5.88 -0.96 -8.99
CA ALA A 107 -4.59 -1.11 -8.33
C ALA A 107 -4.71 -1.42 -6.83
N VAL A 108 -5.68 -0.80 -6.14
CA VAL A 108 -6.00 -1.13 -4.75
C VAL A 108 -6.51 -2.57 -4.65
N ALA A 109 -7.44 -2.97 -5.51
CA ALA A 109 -7.96 -4.33 -5.52
C ALA A 109 -6.87 -5.38 -5.75
N ALA A 110 -5.94 -5.15 -6.68
CA ALA A 110 -4.80 -6.03 -6.93
C ALA A 110 -3.87 -6.15 -5.71
N ALA A 111 -3.58 -5.03 -5.03
CA ALA A 111 -2.78 -5.06 -3.81
C ALA A 111 -3.48 -5.78 -2.65
N VAL A 112 -4.81 -5.65 -2.54
CA VAL A 112 -5.61 -6.38 -1.55
C VAL A 112 -5.62 -7.88 -1.85
N GLN A 113 -5.75 -8.29 -3.11
CA GLN A 113 -5.65 -9.69 -3.52
C GLN A 113 -4.27 -10.29 -3.20
N GLU A 114 -3.20 -9.52 -3.35
CA GLU A 114 -1.87 -9.96 -2.93
C GLU A 114 -1.76 -10.07 -1.40
N ALA A 115 -2.31 -9.11 -0.66
CA ALA A 115 -2.35 -9.13 0.80
C ALA A 115 -3.11 -10.35 1.34
N GLU A 116 -4.17 -10.76 0.65
CA GLU A 116 -5.00 -11.90 1.03
C GLU A 116 -4.24 -13.23 1.05
N LYS A 117 -3.26 -13.41 0.16
CA LYS A 117 -2.38 -14.60 0.15
C LYS A 117 -1.54 -14.73 1.42
N LEU A 118 -1.35 -13.63 2.14
CA LEU A 118 -0.56 -13.56 3.38
C LEU A 118 -1.42 -13.77 4.63
N ALA A 119 -2.73 -13.96 4.47
CA ALA A 119 -3.65 -14.15 5.58
C ALA A 119 -3.35 -15.45 6.33
N GLN A 120 -3.22 -15.34 7.64
CA GLN A 120 -2.91 -16.45 8.54
C GLN A 120 -3.80 -16.43 9.78
N ALA A 121 -4.05 -17.60 10.34
CA ALA A 121 -4.68 -17.75 11.65
C ALA A 121 -3.92 -18.76 12.52
N ARG A 122 -4.11 -18.66 13.83
CA ARG A 122 -3.60 -19.65 14.79
C ARG A 122 -4.65 -20.71 15.09
N THR A 123 -4.18 -21.93 15.27
CA THR A 123 -4.97 -23.07 15.74
C THR A 123 -4.22 -23.75 16.86
N THR A 124 -4.88 -23.94 18.00
CA THR A 124 -4.34 -24.70 19.13
C THR A 124 -5.04 -26.05 19.21
N HIS A 125 -4.27 -27.12 19.14
CA HIS A 125 -4.75 -28.49 19.30
C HIS A 125 -3.85 -29.23 20.28
N ALA A 126 -4.43 -29.85 21.31
CA ALA A 126 -3.70 -30.56 22.38
C ALA A 126 -2.53 -29.74 22.98
N GLY A 127 -2.76 -28.45 23.25
CA GLY A 127 -1.75 -27.54 23.82
C GLY A 127 -0.69 -27.02 22.84
N LYS A 128 -0.66 -27.52 21.60
CA LYS A 128 0.26 -27.06 20.55
C LYS A 128 -0.42 -26.05 19.64
N THR A 129 0.13 -24.83 19.59
CA THR A 129 -0.33 -23.78 18.68
C THR A 129 0.45 -23.82 17.38
N ILE A 130 -0.25 -23.96 16.27
CA ILE A 130 0.30 -23.88 14.92
C ILE A 130 -0.31 -22.67 14.18
N THR A 131 0.44 -22.16 13.21
CA THR A 131 -0.03 -21.13 12.28
C THR A 131 -0.38 -21.80 10.96
N GLN A 132 -1.49 -21.41 10.35
CA GLN A 132 -1.89 -21.87 9.03
C GLN A 132 -2.28 -20.70 8.15
N ASN A 133 -2.01 -20.80 6.86
CA ASN A 133 -2.50 -19.85 5.86
C ASN A 133 -4.00 -20.07 5.69
N THR A 134 -4.76 -18.98 5.69
CA THR A 134 -6.21 -18.99 5.50
C THR A 134 -6.60 -18.48 4.12
N GLY A 135 -5.78 -17.62 3.52
CA GLY A 135 -5.97 -17.14 2.14
C GLY A 135 -7.26 -16.34 1.93
N ASN A 136 -7.81 -15.74 2.99
CA ASN A 136 -9.00 -14.90 2.91
C ASN A 136 -8.94 -13.74 3.90
N LEU A 137 -9.35 -12.56 3.46
CA LEU A 137 -9.49 -11.35 4.26
C LEU A 137 -10.87 -10.73 4.09
N VAL A 138 -11.30 -9.97 5.09
CA VAL A 138 -12.45 -9.06 4.99
C VAL A 138 -11.89 -7.64 4.98
N VAL A 139 -11.99 -6.94 3.84
CA VAL A 139 -11.39 -5.62 3.67
C VAL A 139 -12.45 -4.61 3.24
N ALA A 140 -12.54 -3.49 3.96
CA ALA A 140 -13.35 -2.34 3.59
C ALA A 140 -12.44 -1.23 3.05
N SER A 141 -12.62 -0.84 1.80
CA SER A 141 -11.90 0.26 1.16
C SER A 141 -12.69 1.56 1.25
N PHE A 142 -12.00 2.65 1.59
CA PHE A 142 -12.56 4.00 1.65
C PHE A 142 -11.65 4.95 0.87
N ARG A 143 -12.13 5.43 -0.28
CA ARG A 143 -11.37 6.36 -1.15
C ARG A 143 -11.60 7.79 -0.71
N HIS A 144 -10.52 8.53 -0.49
CA HIS A 144 -10.47 9.95 -0.13
C HIS A 144 -9.69 10.72 -1.21
N GLU A 145 -9.93 12.03 -1.30
CA GLU A 145 -9.43 12.87 -2.41
C GLU A 145 -8.61 14.08 -1.95
N THR A 146 -8.62 14.39 -0.65
CA THR A 146 -7.96 15.57 -0.10
C THR A 146 -6.94 15.18 0.95
N SER A 147 -5.80 15.84 0.90
CA SER A 147 -4.82 15.77 1.99
C SER A 147 -5.28 16.60 3.19
N ARG A 148 -4.59 16.42 4.32
CA ARG A 148 -4.78 17.32 5.48
C ARG A 148 -4.46 18.79 5.19
N ALA A 149 -3.57 19.05 4.24
CA ALA A 149 -3.25 20.40 3.79
C ALA A 149 -4.19 20.89 2.69
N LEU A 150 -5.31 20.19 2.44
CA LEU A 150 -6.29 20.47 1.41
C LEU A 150 -5.75 20.43 -0.03
N ASP A 151 -4.56 19.87 -0.27
CA ASP A 151 -4.08 19.54 -1.62
C ASP A 151 -4.78 18.30 -2.18
N PRO A 152 -4.87 18.13 -3.52
CA PRO A 152 -5.42 16.94 -4.14
C PRO A 152 -4.56 15.72 -3.80
N GLU A 153 -5.17 14.71 -3.19
CA GLU A 153 -4.51 13.47 -2.77
C GLU A 153 -5.48 12.30 -2.95
N LEU A 154 -5.37 11.62 -4.09
CA LEU A 154 -6.13 10.40 -4.35
C LEU A 154 -5.53 9.25 -3.56
N HIS A 155 -6.24 8.80 -2.53
CA HIS A 155 -5.80 7.69 -1.70
C HIS A 155 -6.95 6.83 -1.21
N THR A 156 -6.67 5.56 -0.95
CA THR A 156 -7.64 4.63 -0.39
C THR A 156 -7.11 4.02 0.89
N HIS A 157 -7.94 4.07 1.93
CA HIS A 157 -7.76 3.30 3.14
C HIS A 157 -8.41 1.92 2.96
N ALA A 158 -7.60 0.89 2.72
CA ALA A 158 -8.05 -0.49 2.68
C ALA A 158 -7.94 -1.08 4.10
N PHE A 159 -9.04 -0.97 4.86
CA PHE A 159 -9.12 -1.44 6.23
C PHE A 159 -9.33 -2.96 6.27
N VAL A 160 -8.27 -3.68 6.60
CA VAL A 160 -8.29 -5.13 6.81
C VAL A 160 -8.85 -5.42 8.20
N MET A 161 -10.04 -6.00 8.27
CA MET A 161 -10.63 -6.42 9.54
C MET A 161 -9.72 -7.44 10.22
N ASN A 162 -9.65 -7.40 11.55
CA ASN A 162 -8.90 -8.41 12.31
C ASN A 162 -9.69 -9.74 12.38
N MET A 163 -9.95 -10.36 11.23
CA MET A 163 -10.62 -11.64 11.10
C MET A 163 -10.24 -12.34 9.80
N THR A 164 -10.24 -13.67 9.86
CA THR A 164 -10.08 -14.56 8.71
C THR A 164 -10.72 -15.91 9.03
N GLN A 165 -11.23 -16.60 8.02
CA GLN A 165 -11.88 -17.89 8.16
C GLN A 165 -10.86 -19.02 7.95
N ARG A 166 -10.83 -19.97 8.86
CA ARG A 166 -10.00 -21.18 8.72
C ARG A 166 -10.69 -22.22 7.84
N GLY A 167 -9.95 -23.22 7.39
CA GLY A 167 -10.51 -24.34 6.62
C GLY A 167 -11.56 -25.19 7.34
N ASP A 168 -11.67 -25.05 8.67
CA ASP A 168 -12.75 -25.66 9.48
C ASP A 168 -14.01 -24.78 9.56
N GLY A 169 -14.08 -23.70 8.76
CA GLY A 169 -15.19 -22.75 8.72
C GLY A 169 -15.20 -21.74 9.86
N GLN A 170 -14.30 -21.87 10.84
CA GLN A 170 -14.30 -20.99 12.01
C GLN A 170 -13.55 -19.69 11.75
N TRP A 171 -14.19 -18.57 12.11
CA TRP A 171 -13.58 -17.25 12.10
C TRP A 171 -12.61 -17.08 13.28
N ARG A 172 -11.43 -16.53 13.01
CA ARG A 172 -10.37 -16.25 14.00
C ARG A 172 -9.72 -14.91 13.75
N ALA A 173 -9.08 -14.37 14.78
CA ALA A 173 -8.23 -13.19 14.65
C ALA A 173 -7.12 -13.43 13.60
N LEU A 174 -6.85 -12.41 12.80
CA LEU A 174 -5.82 -12.42 11.78
C LEU A 174 -4.44 -12.36 12.45
N LYS A 175 -3.57 -13.30 12.09
CA LYS A 175 -2.15 -13.21 12.39
C LYS A 175 -1.49 -12.35 11.31
N ASN A 176 -1.09 -11.14 11.66
CA ASN A 176 -0.71 -10.09 10.72
C ASN A 176 0.79 -9.99 10.41
N ASP A 177 1.66 -10.83 10.99
CA ASP A 177 3.12 -10.66 10.86
C ASP A 177 3.58 -10.61 9.39
N GLU A 178 3.04 -11.49 8.54
CA GLU A 178 3.37 -11.52 7.11
C GLU A 178 2.85 -10.28 6.39
N LEU A 179 1.64 -9.84 6.71
CA LEU A 179 1.05 -8.61 6.16
C LEU A 179 1.93 -7.40 6.47
N MET A 180 2.44 -7.31 7.71
CA MET A 180 3.31 -6.21 8.12
C MET A 180 4.70 -6.29 7.47
N ARG A 181 5.27 -7.49 7.34
CA ARG A 181 6.54 -7.72 6.61
C ARG A 181 6.43 -7.34 5.13
N ALA A 182 5.30 -7.66 4.50
CA ALA A 182 5.08 -7.42 3.09
C ALA A 182 4.61 -6.00 2.75
N LYS A 183 4.51 -5.07 3.72
CA LYS A 183 4.00 -3.71 3.48
C LYS A 183 4.62 -3.02 2.27
N MET A 184 5.95 -3.12 2.11
CA MET A 184 6.65 -2.52 0.96
C MET A 184 6.29 -3.21 -0.36
N HIS A 185 6.25 -4.54 -0.36
CA HIS A 185 5.82 -5.35 -1.51
C HIS A 185 4.41 -5.01 -1.96
N LEU A 186 3.45 -4.91 -1.03
CA LEU A 186 2.07 -4.52 -1.33
C LEU A 186 1.98 -3.12 -1.94
N GLY A 187 2.81 -2.18 -1.46
CA GLY A 187 2.96 -0.86 -2.06
C GLY A 187 3.54 -0.92 -3.48
N ASP A 188 4.49 -1.82 -3.74
CA ASP A 188 5.06 -2.03 -5.07
C ASP A 188 4.05 -2.67 -6.03
N VAL A 189 3.23 -3.63 -5.58
CA VAL A 189 2.12 -4.21 -6.36
C VAL A 189 1.12 -3.14 -6.76
N TYR A 190 0.69 -2.29 -5.81
CA TYR A 190 -0.19 -1.15 -6.11
C TYR A 190 0.42 -0.22 -7.18
N LYS A 191 1.69 0.18 -7.02
CA LYS A 191 2.36 1.06 -7.98
C LYS A 191 2.50 0.42 -9.37
N GLN A 192 2.80 -0.87 -9.42
CA GLN A 192 2.89 -1.61 -10.69
C GLN A 192 1.57 -1.62 -11.43
N GLU A 193 0.49 -2.00 -10.74
CA GLU A 193 -0.84 -2.10 -11.35
C GLU A 193 -1.34 -0.72 -11.78
N LEU A 194 -1.15 0.31 -10.94
CA LEU A 194 -1.51 1.68 -11.30
C LEU A 194 -0.75 2.17 -12.53
N ALA A 195 0.57 1.94 -12.59
CA ALA A 195 1.36 2.31 -13.76
C ALA A 195 0.87 1.60 -15.03
N LEU A 196 0.57 0.30 -14.94
CA LEU A 196 0.05 -0.49 -16.05
C LEU A 196 -1.28 0.08 -16.57
N GLU A 197 -2.24 0.35 -15.67
CA GLU A 197 -3.55 0.88 -16.05
C GLU A 197 -3.47 2.30 -16.61
N LEU A 198 -2.58 3.15 -16.08
CA LEU A 198 -2.33 4.50 -16.63
C LEU A 198 -1.72 4.45 -18.03
N THR A 199 -0.76 3.55 -18.27
CA THR A 199 -0.18 3.36 -19.60
C THR A 199 -1.22 2.82 -20.59
N LYS A 200 -2.10 1.89 -20.19
CA LYS A 200 -3.24 1.45 -21.02
C LYS A 200 -4.20 2.59 -21.36
N ALA A 201 -4.36 3.55 -20.46
CA ALA A 201 -5.17 4.75 -20.67
C ALA A 201 -4.47 5.81 -21.55
N GLY A 202 -3.23 5.58 -21.99
CA GLY A 202 -2.50 6.45 -22.90
C GLY A 202 -1.57 7.47 -22.23
N TYR A 203 -1.36 7.37 -20.92
CA TYR A 203 -0.43 8.26 -20.22
C TYR A 203 1.02 7.77 -20.32
N GLU A 204 1.92 8.72 -20.56
CA GLU A 204 3.35 8.51 -20.38
C GLU A 204 3.76 8.74 -18.93
N LEU A 205 4.68 7.90 -18.43
CA LEU A 205 5.12 7.92 -17.04
C LEU A 205 6.62 8.23 -16.95
N ARG A 206 6.98 9.07 -15.99
CA ARG A 206 8.38 9.32 -15.57
C ARG A 206 8.68 8.53 -14.31
N TYR A 207 9.67 7.65 -14.39
CA TYR A 207 10.04 6.79 -13.28
C TYR A 207 11.24 7.32 -12.48
N ASN A 208 11.21 7.08 -11.17
CA ASN A 208 12.32 7.32 -10.26
C ASN A 208 12.84 5.98 -9.73
N ASN A 209 13.99 5.56 -10.28
CA ASN A 209 14.60 4.28 -9.97
C ASN A 209 15.22 4.20 -8.56
N LYS A 210 15.44 5.34 -7.88
CA LYS A 210 16.05 5.34 -6.53
C LYS A 210 15.10 4.80 -5.46
N ASN A 211 13.81 5.07 -5.62
CA ASN A 211 12.78 4.80 -4.61
C ASN A 211 11.60 3.98 -5.16
N ASN A 212 11.75 3.41 -6.37
CA ASN A 212 10.71 2.66 -7.07
C ASN A 212 9.38 3.42 -7.17
N THR A 213 9.41 4.74 -7.45
CA THR A 213 8.20 5.54 -7.67
C THR A 213 8.10 6.01 -9.11
N PHE A 214 6.95 6.58 -9.47
CA PHE A 214 6.73 7.21 -10.76
C PHE A 214 5.80 8.40 -10.59
N ASP A 215 5.73 9.25 -11.60
CA ASP A 215 4.66 10.22 -11.76
C ASP A 215 4.34 10.38 -13.26
N MET A 216 3.31 11.13 -13.60
CA MET A 216 2.97 11.39 -15.00
C MET A 216 4.03 12.28 -15.66
N ALA A 217 4.42 11.94 -16.89
CA ALA A 217 5.56 12.56 -17.53
C ALA A 217 5.37 14.06 -17.76
N HIS A 218 4.17 14.50 -18.15
CA HIS A 218 3.84 15.88 -18.52
C HIS A 218 3.87 16.89 -17.36
N PHE A 219 3.92 16.44 -16.09
CA PHE A 219 4.11 17.35 -14.96
C PHE A 219 5.58 17.56 -14.59
N THR A 220 5.95 18.82 -14.42
CA THR A 220 7.26 19.21 -13.90
C THR A 220 7.37 18.99 -12.39
N ASP A 221 8.59 18.88 -11.87
CA ASP A 221 8.82 18.77 -10.42
C ASP A 221 8.32 20.01 -9.65
N GLU A 222 8.34 21.19 -10.28
CA GLU A 222 7.83 22.43 -9.70
C GLU A 222 6.31 22.40 -9.52
N GLN A 223 5.59 21.98 -10.57
CA GLN A 223 4.14 21.81 -10.53
C GLN A 223 3.73 20.77 -9.48
N ILE A 224 4.41 19.62 -9.42
CA ILE A 224 4.18 18.59 -8.39
C ILE A 224 4.43 19.14 -6.98
N ARG A 225 5.52 19.90 -6.77
CA ARG A 225 5.82 20.52 -5.47
C ARG A 225 4.77 21.55 -5.07
N GLY A 226 4.21 22.31 -6.02
CA GLY A 226 3.14 23.29 -5.78
C GLY A 226 1.87 22.70 -5.16
N PHE A 227 1.63 21.39 -5.33
CA PHE A 227 0.51 20.65 -4.71
C PHE A 227 0.95 19.67 -3.62
N SER A 228 2.15 19.85 -3.06
CA SER A 228 2.74 18.98 -2.04
C SER A 228 3.02 19.71 -0.72
N ARG A 229 2.12 20.60 -0.27
CA ARG A 229 2.31 21.46 0.92
C ARG A 229 2.60 20.65 2.19
N ARG A 230 1.87 19.55 2.40
CA ARG A 230 2.10 18.65 3.54
C ARG A 230 3.53 18.11 3.56
N SER A 231 4.08 17.79 2.39
CA SER A 231 5.45 17.31 2.28
C SER A 231 6.46 18.40 2.61
N ALA A 232 6.24 19.62 2.14
CA ALA A 232 7.06 20.79 2.44
C ALA A 232 7.08 21.11 3.94
N GLN A 233 5.93 21.09 4.62
CA GLN A 233 5.84 21.27 6.07
C GLN A 233 6.68 20.24 6.86
N ILE A 234 6.66 18.96 6.43
CA ILE A 234 7.48 17.92 7.06
C ILE A 234 8.97 18.20 6.84
N GLU A 235 9.34 18.57 5.61
CA GLU A 235 10.74 18.85 5.25
C GLU A 235 11.28 20.06 6.01
N GLU A 236 10.49 21.12 6.15
CA GLU A 236 10.80 22.28 6.99
C GLU A 236 10.96 21.91 8.46
N GLY A 237 10.04 21.10 9.00
CA GLY A 237 10.11 20.61 10.38
C GLY A 237 11.34 19.73 10.65
N LEU A 238 11.78 18.93 9.67
CA LEU A 238 13.01 18.15 9.75
C LEU A 238 14.26 19.05 9.62
N ALA A 239 14.22 20.02 8.70
CA ALA A 239 15.32 20.96 8.49
C ALA A 239 15.58 21.83 9.72
N ALA A 240 14.54 22.23 10.46
CA ALA A 240 14.65 22.92 11.74
C ALA A 240 15.40 22.10 12.81
N MET A 241 15.50 20.77 12.62
CA MET A 241 16.26 19.85 13.46
C MET A 241 17.64 19.48 12.86
N GLY A 242 18.04 20.07 11.74
CA GLY A 242 19.26 19.71 11.00
C GLY A 242 19.17 18.35 10.30
N LEU A 243 17.96 17.84 10.04
CA LEU A 243 17.70 16.55 9.43
C LEU A 243 17.08 16.70 8.03
N THR A 244 17.21 15.64 7.22
CA THR A 244 16.50 15.49 5.95
C THR A 244 15.61 14.25 6.00
N ARG A 245 14.81 14.02 4.95
CA ARG A 245 14.04 12.78 4.82
C ARG A 245 14.93 11.55 4.72
N GLU A 246 16.15 11.69 4.22
CA GLU A 246 17.11 10.61 4.07
C GLU A 246 17.80 10.29 5.40
N THR A 247 18.09 11.33 6.20
CA THR A 247 18.86 11.17 7.45
C THR A 247 17.99 10.93 8.68
N ALA A 248 16.71 11.31 8.66
CA ALA A 248 15.82 11.10 9.80
C ALA A 248 15.32 9.65 9.92
N ASP A 249 15.31 9.13 11.15
CA ASP A 249 14.69 7.84 11.46
C ASP A 249 13.15 7.88 11.35
N ALA A 250 12.52 6.71 11.35
CA ALA A 250 11.07 6.58 11.17
C ALA A 250 10.25 7.20 12.33
N GLN A 251 10.75 7.15 13.56
CA GLN A 251 10.06 7.70 14.73
C GLN A 251 10.09 9.23 14.71
N THR A 252 11.23 9.82 14.36
CA THR A 252 11.41 11.26 14.17
C THR A 252 10.52 11.78 13.06
N LYS A 253 10.49 11.11 11.90
CA LYS A 253 9.57 11.44 10.79
C LYS A 253 8.11 11.42 11.24
N SER A 254 7.71 10.39 11.99
CA SER A 254 6.35 10.28 12.52
C SER A 254 6.02 11.42 13.49
N ARG A 255 6.93 11.74 14.41
CA ARG A 255 6.74 12.83 15.39
C ARG A 255 6.64 14.19 14.73
N VAL A 256 7.54 14.51 13.80
CA VAL A 256 7.47 15.76 13.02
C VAL A 256 6.18 15.80 12.21
N SER A 257 5.80 14.69 11.58
CA SER A 257 4.56 14.63 10.82
C SER A 257 3.32 14.92 11.69
N MET A 258 3.29 14.43 12.93
CA MET A 258 2.20 14.74 13.86
C MET A 258 2.27 16.18 14.39
N ALA A 259 3.46 16.70 14.66
CA ALA A 259 3.65 18.04 15.23
C ALA A 259 3.34 19.16 14.24
N THR A 260 3.70 19.01 12.97
CA THR A 260 3.43 19.98 11.91
C THR A 260 2.02 19.80 11.32
N ARG A 261 1.14 19.06 12.00
CA ARG A 261 -0.18 18.72 11.48
C ARG A 261 -1.14 19.84 11.82
N ASP A 262 -1.61 20.55 10.79
CA ASP A 262 -2.70 21.50 10.96
C ASP A 262 -3.97 20.77 11.44
N LYS A 263 -4.75 21.46 12.29
CA LYS A 263 -6.09 20.96 12.67
C LYS A 263 -6.94 20.92 11.40
N LYS A 264 -7.72 19.85 11.26
CA LYS A 264 -8.68 19.74 10.16
C LYS A 264 -9.73 20.85 10.37
N THR A 265 -9.81 21.78 9.44
CA THR A 265 -10.82 22.83 9.40
C THR A 265 -11.92 22.39 8.45
N ASP A 266 -13.14 22.22 8.95
CA ASP A 266 -14.32 21.85 8.15
C ASP A 266 -14.96 23.08 7.46
N ASP A 267 -14.22 24.20 7.39
CA ASP A 267 -14.73 25.50 6.95
C ASP A 267 -14.77 25.67 5.42
N TYR A 268 -14.22 24.71 4.65
CA TYR A 268 -14.15 24.81 3.19
C TYR A 268 -15.07 23.79 2.52
N SER A 269 -15.91 24.25 1.60
CA SER A 269 -16.70 23.37 0.75
C SER A 269 -15.80 22.66 -0.28
N ARG A 270 -16.26 21.51 -0.80
CA ARG A 270 -15.55 20.80 -1.88
C ARG A 270 -15.39 21.68 -3.13
N GLU A 271 -16.37 22.54 -3.40
CA GLU A 271 -16.30 23.49 -4.52
C GLU A 271 -15.23 24.55 -4.29
N ASP A 272 -15.08 25.07 -3.07
CA ASP A 272 -14.05 26.07 -2.75
C ASP A 272 -12.65 25.47 -2.86
N ILE A 273 -12.47 24.24 -2.38
CA ILE A 273 -11.21 23.49 -2.51
C ILE A 273 -10.87 23.27 -3.99
N HIS A 274 -11.83 22.85 -4.81
CA HIS A 274 -11.59 22.62 -6.24
C HIS A 274 -11.26 23.93 -6.98
N LYS A 275 -11.97 25.04 -6.68
CA LYS A 275 -11.65 26.37 -7.22
C LYS A 275 -10.23 26.79 -6.86
N GLU A 276 -9.81 26.57 -5.62
CA GLU A 276 -8.45 26.83 -5.18
C GLU A 276 -7.42 26.02 -6.00
N TRP A 277 -7.69 24.74 -6.22
CA TRP A 277 -6.81 23.90 -7.04
C TRP A 277 -6.70 24.36 -8.48
N VAL A 278 -7.81 24.74 -9.11
CA VAL A 278 -7.83 25.26 -10.48
C VAL A 278 -7.04 26.56 -10.58
N ASN A 279 -7.24 27.48 -9.63
CA ASN A 279 -6.50 28.74 -9.59
C ASN A 279 -4.99 28.50 -9.47
N ARG A 280 -4.58 27.63 -8.53
CA ARG A 280 -3.16 27.29 -8.35
C ARG A 280 -2.58 26.58 -9.57
N ALA A 281 -3.34 25.71 -10.22
CA ALA A 281 -2.89 25.04 -11.44
C ALA A 281 -2.64 26.06 -12.58
N ASN A 282 -3.50 27.08 -12.69
CA ASN A 282 -3.30 28.18 -13.64
C ASN A 282 -2.06 29.02 -13.30
N GLU A 283 -1.84 29.34 -12.03
CA GLU A 283 -0.63 30.07 -11.58
C GLU A 283 0.67 29.30 -11.88
N LEU A 284 0.61 27.97 -11.77
CA LEU A 284 1.73 27.06 -12.10
C LEU A 284 1.82 26.73 -13.60
N GLY A 285 0.97 27.33 -14.44
CA GLY A 285 0.96 27.14 -15.89
C GLY A 285 0.71 25.69 -16.31
N ILE A 286 -0.16 24.98 -15.59
CA ILE A 286 -0.49 23.58 -15.89
C ILE A 286 -1.55 23.53 -16.98
N ASP A 287 -1.21 22.90 -18.11
CA ASP A 287 -2.20 22.46 -19.10
C ASP A 287 -2.44 20.96 -18.95
N PHE A 288 -3.62 20.57 -18.48
CA PHE A 288 -3.98 19.16 -18.28
C PHE A 288 -4.31 18.42 -19.59
N ASN A 289 -4.48 19.12 -20.71
CA ASN A 289 -4.72 18.52 -22.02
C ASN A 289 -3.43 18.30 -22.80
N ASP A 290 -2.38 19.06 -22.48
CA ASP A 290 -1.05 18.83 -23.04
C ASP A 290 -0.33 17.70 -22.30
N LEU A 291 -0.45 16.50 -22.86
CA LEU A 291 0.25 15.31 -22.36
C LEU A 291 1.69 15.22 -22.85
N SER A 292 2.19 16.21 -23.61
CA SER A 292 3.55 16.16 -24.14
C SER A 292 4.58 16.33 -23.03
N TRP A 293 5.59 15.46 -23.04
CA TRP A 293 6.72 15.62 -22.15
C TRP A 293 7.76 16.58 -22.75
N ALA A 294 7.80 17.81 -22.25
CA ALA A 294 8.72 18.85 -22.72
C ALA A 294 10.20 18.66 -22.29
N GLY A 295 10.61 17.50 -21.76
CA GLY A 295 11.93 17.32 -21.13
C GLY A 295 12.12 18.21 -19.89
N LYS A 296 11.03 18.58 -19.22
CA LYS A 296 11.06 19.46 -18.04
C LYS A 296 10.95 18.64 -16.76
N GLY A 297 12.10 18.43 -16.13
CA GLY A 297 12.31 17.70 -14.87
C GLY A 297 13.81 17.54 -14.69
N LYS A 298 14.32 17.18 -13.51
CA LYS A 298 15.76 16.86 -13.42
C LYS A 298 16.05 15.60 -14.24
N ASP A 299 16.45 15.77 -15.50
CA ASP A 299 16.94 14.76 -16.44
C ASP A 299 18.33 14.26 -16.04
N GLY A 300 18.49 13.90 -14.76
CA GLY A 300 19.64 13.15 -14.32
C GLY A 300 19.61 11.77 -14.96
N PRO A 301 20.75 11.05 -15.04
CA PRO A 301 20.86 9.72 -15.66
C PRO A 301 20.01 8.60 -15.00
N GLN A 302 19.07 8.94 -14.11
CA GLN A 302 18.26 8.03 -13.31
C GLN A 302 16.74 8.18 -13.50
N THR A 303 16.30 9.21 -14.24
CA THR A 303 14.93 9.33 -14.76
C THR A 303 14.92 8.80 -16.18
N SER A 304 14.06 7.83 -16.45
CA SER A 304 14.01 7.18 -17.75
C SER A 304 12.56 7.07 -18.24
N MET A 305 12.31 7.55 -19.45
CA MET A 305 11.01 7.48 -20.11
C MET A 305 10.71 6.02 -20.50
N ASN A 306 9.49 5.55 -20.27
CA ASN A 306 8.94 4.27 -20.74
C ASN A 306 9.79 3.02 -20.45
N THR A 307 10.77 3.14 -19.55
CA THR A 307 11.56 2.04 -19.04
C THR A 307 11.00 1.73 -17.67
N VAL A 308 10.01 0.83 -17.67
CA VAL A 308 9.38 0.29 -16.48
C VAL A 308 10.49 -0.04 -15.47
N PRO A 309 10.47 0.55 -14.26
CA PRO A 309 11.35 0.16 -13.18
C PRO A 309 11.20 -1.32 -12.97
N ASN A 310 12.29 -1.98 -12.63
CA ASN A 310 12.21 -3.37 -12.25
C ASN A 310 11.59 -3.43 -10.83
N PHE A 311 10.26 -3.35 -10.75
CA PHE A 311 9.44 -3.23 -9.53
C PHE A 311 9.38 -4.51 -8.68
N THR A 312 10.01 -5.58 -9.14
CA THR A 312 10.11 -6.82 -8.37
C THR A 312 11.01 -6.60 -7.15
N SER A 313 10.66 -7.16 -5.98
CA SER A 313 11.58 -7.16 -4.83
C SER A 313 12.90 -7.86 -5.19
N PRO A 314 14.01 -7.63 -4.46
CA PRO A 314 15.23 -8.41 -4.63
C PRO A 314 14.99 -9.93 -4.60
N GLU A 315 14.04 -10.41 -3.78
CA GLU A 315 13.67 -11.83 -3.75
C GLU A 315 13.02 -12.28 -5.07
N VAL A 316 12.09 -11.49 -5.62
CA VAL A 316 11.44 -11.84 -6.90
C VAL A 316 12.42 -11.71 -8.08
N LYS A 317 13.37 -10.77 -8.02
CA LYS A 317 14.47 -10.68 -9.00
C LYS A 317 15.37 -11.91 -8.91
N ALA A 318 15.64 -12.38 -7.69
CA ALA A 318 16.40 -13.60 -7.46
C ALA A 318 15.67 -14.84 -7.99
N ASP A 319 14.37 -14.97 -7.72
CA ASP A 319 13.55 -16.08 -8.23
C ASP A 319 13.53 -16.10 -9.77
N ARG A 320 13.37 -14.94 -10.42
CA ARG A 320 13.45 -14.83 -11.88
C ARG A 320 14.83 -15.16 -12.43
N ALA A 321 15.90 -14.79 -11.71
CA ALA A 321 17.26 -15.11 -12.11
C ALA A 321 17.53 -16.63 -12.04
N ILE A 322 16.98 -17.32 -11.03
CA ILE A 322 17.02 -18.78 -10.92
C ILE A 322 16.25 -19.44 -12.07
N GLN A 323 15.02 -18.99 -12.36
CA GLN A 323 14.23 -19.52 -13.47
C GLN A 323 14.89 -19.31 -14.84
N PHE A 324 15.50 -18.14 -15.05
CA PHE A 324 16.29 -17.87 -16.24
C PHE A 324 17.50 -18.81 -16.36
N ALA A 325 18.24 -19.02 -15.26
CA ALA A 325 19.39 -19.92 -15.24
C ALA A 325 19.00 -21.37 -15.54
N LEU A 326 17.90 -21.85 -14.94
CA LEU A 326 17.34 -23.18 -15.20
C LEU A 326 17.03 -23.37 -16.69
N LYS A 327 16.26 -22.45 -17.28
CA LYS A 327 15.88 -22.52 -18.70
C LYS A 327 17.10 -22.44 -19.62
N SER A 328 18.01 -21.50 -19.37
CA SER A 328 19.18 -21.30 -20.23
C SER A 328 20.14 -22.48 -20.21
N LEU A 329 20.26 -23.17 -19.07
CA LEU A 329 21.12 -24.35 -18.95
C LEU A 329 20.44 -25.61 -19.49
N SER A 330 19.13 -25.78 -19.26
CA SER A 330 18.38 -26.95 -19.76
C SER A 330 18.21 -26.98 -21.27
N GLU A 331 18.30 -25.82 -21.94
CA GLU A 331 18.35 -25.74 -23.41
C GLU A 331 19.63 -26.34 -24.02
N ARG A 332 20.71 -26.48 -23.24
CA ARG A 332 22.03 -26.89 -23.74
C ARG A 332 22.55 -28.18 -23.12
N ASP A 333 22.24 -28.40 -21.85
CA ASP A 333 22.76 -29.48 -21.05
C ASP A 333 21.59 -30.24 -20.39
N ALA A 334 21.57 -31.57 -20.53
CA ALA A 334 20.55 -32.43 -19.89
C ALA A 334 20.69 -32.48 -18.35
N SER A 335 21.85 -32.10 -17.82
CA SER A 335 22.13 -31.99 -16.38
C SER A 335 23.20 -30.93 -16.12
N PHE A 336 23.07 -30.19 -15.02
CA PHE A 336 24.03 -29.19 -14.58
C PHE A 336 24.05 -29.12 -13.05
N ASP A 337 25.19 -28.76 -12.47
CA ASP A 337 25.34 -28.65 -11.02
C ASP A 337 24.81 -27.32 -10.45
N GLN A 338 24.60 -27.31 -9.14
CA GLN A 338 24.13 -26.13 -8.39
C GLN A 338 25.06 -24.92 -8.57
N SER A 339 26.38 -25.13 -8.59
CA SER A 339 27.36 -24.05 -8.69
C SER A 339 27.22 -23.31 -10.02
N ARG A 340 27.06 -24.05 -11.12
CA ARG A 340 26.87 -23.52 -12.46
C ARG A 340 25.54 -22.77 -12.59
N LEU A 341 24.47 -23.29 -12.00
CA LEU A 341 23.17 -22.62 -11.96
C LEU A 341 23.25 -21.30 -11.18
N LEU A 342 23.82 -21.32 -9.97
CA LEU A 342 23.98 -20.14 -9.13
C LEU A 342 24.88 -19.09 -9.81
N ALA A 343 25.93 -19.50 -10.53
CA ALA A 343 26.79 -18.58 -11.27
C ALA A 343 26.04 -17.83 -12.38
N VAL A 344 25.18 -18.52 -13.14
CA VAL A 344 24.35 -17.90 -14.19
C VAL A 344 23.30 -16.97 -13.58
N ALA A 345 22.64 -17.40 -12.50
CA ALA A 345 21.64 -16.59 -11.80
C ALA A 345 22.25 -15.32 -11.18
N ASN A 346 23.40 -15.44 -10.50
CA ASN A 346 24.12 -14.30 -9.93
C ASN A 346 24.54 -13.29 -11.01
N LYS A 347 25.00 -13.77 -12.18
CA LYS A 347 25.35 -12.90 -13.30
C LYS A 347 24.13 -12.16 -13.85
N LYS A 348 22.95 -12.79 -13.88
CA LYS A 348 21.69 -12.17 -14.31
C LYS A 348 21.17 -11.13 -13.32
N ALA A 349 21.44 -11.31 -12.02
CA ALA A 349 20.94 -10.49 -10.93
C ALA A 349 21.93 -9.42 -10.42
N ILE A 350 23.01 -9.13 -11.15
CA ILE A 350 23.99 -8.09 -10.77
C ILE A 350 23.28 -6.74 -10.55
N GLY A 351 23.47 -6.15 -9.37
CA GLY A 351 22.87 -4.87 -8.98
C GLY A 351 21.35 -4.93 -8.72
N GLN A 352 20.77 -6.14 -8.74
CA GLN A 352 19.33 -6.38 -8.67
C GLN A 352 18.92 -7.23 -7.48
N ALA A 353 19.77 -8.17 -7.06
CA ALA A 353 19.60 -8.96 -5.84
C ALA A 353 20.97 -9.30 -5.23
N SER A 354 21.01 -9.58 -3.92
CA SER A 354 22.22 -10.03 -3.24
C SER A 354 22.49 -11.52 -3.53
N LYS A 355 23.72 -11.97 -3.25
CA LYS A 355 24.06 -13.41 -3.32
C LYS A 355 23.19 -14.25 -2.38
N GLN A 356 22.87 -13.72 -1.20
CA GLN A 356 22.01 -14.38 -0.21
C GLN A 356 20.58 -14.54 -0.74
N ASP A 357 20.06 -13.53 -1.46
CA ASP A 357 18.73 -13.61 -2.07
C ASP A 357 18.66 -14.71 -3.14
N ILE A 358 19.73 -14.85 -3.94
CA ILE A 358 19.87 -15.88 -4.99
C ILE A 358 19.98 -17.29 -4.38
N GLU A 359 20.75 -17.45 -3.30
CA GLU A 359 20.84 -18.70 -2.57
C GLU A 359 19.50 -19.08 -1.94
N ALA A 360 18.80 -18.13 -1.32
CA ALA A 360 17.48 -18.35 -0.77
C ALA A 360 16.45 -18.74 -1.85
N ALA A 361 16.51 -18.08 -3.02
CA ALA A 361 15.68 -18.41 -4.18
C ALA A 361 15.94 -19.83 -4.72
N TYR A 362 17.21 -20.25 -4.76
CA TYR A 362 17.57 -21.62 -5.14
C TYR A 362 16.95 -22.64 -4.19
N TYR A 363 17.10 -22.47 -2.87
CA TYR A 363 16.54 -23.41 -1.90
C TYR A 363 15.00 -23.48 -1.96
N ARG A 364 14.32 -22.36 -2.27
CA ARG A 364 12.88 -22.36 -2.53
C ARG A 364 12.49 -23.13 -3.78
N ALA A 365 13.31 -23.11 -4.83
CA ALA A 365 13.02 -23.77 -6.10
C ALA A 365 13.28 -25.28 -6.08
N VAL A 366 14.06 -25.77 -5.12
CA VAL A 366 14.45 -27.19 -5.00
C VAL A 366 13.75 -27.90 -3.83
N ALA A 367 13.13 -27.14 -2.92
CA ALA A 367 12.21 -27.66 -1.90
C ALA A 367 10.86 -28.05 -2.52
#